data_AF-A0A7C9DZW9-F1
#
_entry.id   AF-A0A7C9DZW9-F1
#
_cell.length_a   1.000
_cell.length_b   1.000
_cell.length_c   1.000
_cell.angle_alpha   90.00
_cell.angle_beta   90.00
_cell.angle_gamma   90.00
#
_symmetry.space_group_name_H-M   'P 1'
#
loop_
_entity.id
_entity.type
_entity.pdbx_description
1 polymer ?
#
loop_
_entity_poly.entity_id
_entity_poly.type
_entity_poly.pdbx_seq_one_letter_code
_entity_poly.pdbx_strand_id
1 'polypeptide(L)'
;MPEVPPLKFKDLPSEDHHDSVVAMVAEIKRCTQGIILGWLNVQAPNSVLYVSFGTLTVVSKEQLWEVAWGLAKSELPFLWVVRPKLADSIENDVLFPEDFLRSVARRGQIVQ
;
A
#
# COMPACT_ATOMS: atom_id res chain seq x y z
N MET A 1 29.12 36.51 2.27
CA MET A 1 28.24 35.55 1.59
C MET A 1 27.59 36.29 0.43
N PRO A 2 27.59 35.76 -0.81
CA PRO A 2 26.89 36.41 -1.91
C PRO A 2 25.37 36.33 -1.69
N GLU A 3 24.67 37.44 -1.88
CA GLU A 3 23.21 37.51 -1.83
C GLU A 3 22.61 36.71 -3.00
N VAL A 4 21.70 35.80 -2.69
CA VAL A 4 20.94 35.04 -3.69
C VAL A 4 19.80 35.94 -4.19
N PRO A 5 19.68 36.21 -5.50
CA PRO A 5 18.63 37.08 -6.02
C PRO A 5 17.24 36.46 -5.83
N PRO A 6 16.19 37.29 -5.65
CA PRO A 6 14.84 36.81 -5.40
C PRO A 6 14.30 36.04 -6.62
N LEU A 7 13.84 34.82 -6.37
CA LEU A 7 13.17 33.96 -7.36
C LEU A 7 11.92 34.68 -7.88
N LYS A 8 11.82 34.91 -9.20
CA LYS A 8 10.62 35.51 -9.80
C LYS A 8 9.56 34.42 -9.95
N PHE A 9 8.35 34.68 -9.46
CA PHE A 9 7.21 33.75 -9.48
C PHE A 9 6.85 33.20 -10.88
N LYS A 10 7.28 33.89 -11.95
CA LYS A 10 7.07 33.49 -13.35
C LYS A 10 8.02 32.40 -13.85
N ASP A 11 9.05 32.06 -13.07
CA ASP A 11 10.02 31.03 -13.39
C ASP A 11 9.68 29.67 -12.72
N LEU A 12 8.55 29.59 -12.00
CA LEU A 12 8.02 28.31 -11.52
C LEU A 12 7.35 27.53 -12.67
N PRO A 13 7.55 26.20 -12.76
CA PRO A 13 6.84 25.36 -13.73
C PRO A 13 5.32 25.48 -13.54
N SER A 14 4.56 25.48 -14.64
CA SER A 14 3.09 25.64 -14.59
C SER A 14 2.43 24.49 -13.82
N GLU A 15 1.37 24.83 -13.06
CA GLU A 15 0.60 23.88 -12.24
C GLU A 15 -0.19 22.85 -13.07
N ASP A 16 -0.28 23.01 -14.40
CA ASP A 16 -1.06 22.13 -15.28
C ASP A 16 -0.54 20.69 -15.31
N HIS A 17 0.76 20.48 -15.05
CA HIS A 17 1.32 19.12 -14.93
C HIS A 17 0.90 18.40 -13.64
N HIS A 18 0.45 19.13 -12.61
CA HIS A 18 0.01 18.53 -11.36
C HIS A 18 -1.36 17.88 -11.49
N ASP A 19 -2.29 18.52 -12.20
CA ASP A 19 -3.66 18.01 -12.38
C ASP A 19 -3.70 16.71 -13.18
N SER A 20 -2.86 16.57 -14.20
CA SER A 20 -2.80 15.34 -15.00
C SER A 20 -2.21 14.17 -14.21
N VAL A 21 -1.23 14.42 -13.35
CA VAL A 21 -0.65 13.40 -12.45
C VAL A 21 -1.64 13.05 -11.35
N VAL A 22 -2.33 14.02 -10.76
CA VAL A 22 -3.37 13.80 -9.74
C VAL A 22 -4.55 13.02 -10.32
N ALA A 23 -4.99 13.33 -11.54
CA ALA A 23 -6.02 12.58 -12.25
C ALA A 23 -5.56 11.14 -12.55
N MET A 24 -4.33 10.96 -13.01
CA MET A 24 -3.75 9.63 -13.23
C MET A 24 -3.67 8.83 -11.93
N VAL A 25 -3.27 9.46 -10.82
CA VAL A 25 -3.26 8.85 -9.48
C VAL A 25 -4.69 8.51 -9.02
N ALA A 26 -5.68 9.35 -9.32
CA ALA A 26 -7.08 9.09 -8.99
C ALA A 26 -7.65 7.91 -9.81
N GLU A 27 -7.30 7.81 -11.09
CA GLU A 27 -7.68 6.72 -11.98
C GLU A 27 -7.02 5.41 -11.53
N ILE A 28 -5.73 5.44 -11.21
CA ILE A 28 -5.00 4.29 -10.63
C ILE A 28 -5.65 3.85 -9.31
N LYS A 29 -6.00 4.79 -8.43
CA LYS A 29 -6.73 4.48 -7.18
C LYS A 29 -8.08 3.82 -7.47
N ARG A 30 -8.82 4.30 -8.47
CA ARG A 30 -10.11 3.70 -8.89
C ARG A 30 -9.95 2.28 -9.42
N CYS A 31 -8.95 2.05 -10.27
CA CYS A 31 -8.67 0.73 -10.81
C CYS A 31 -8.32 -0.27 -9.68
N THR A 32 -7.48 0.13 -8.74
CA THR A 32 -7.14 -0.69 -7.56
C THR A 32 -8.37 -0.96 -6.70
N GLN A 33 -9.23 0.03 -6.51
CA GLN A 33 -10.50 -0.15 -5.78
C GLN A 33 -11.45 -1.12 -6.50
N GLY A 34 -11.53 -1.06 -7.83
CA GLY A 34 -12.31 -2.01 -8.64
C GLY A 34 -11.81 -3.45 -8.51
N ILE A 35 -10.50 -3.66 -8.48
CA ILE A 35 -9.88 -4.99 -8.31
C ILE A 35 -10.18 -5.55 -6.91
N ILE A 36 -10.03 -4.74 -5.86
CA ILE A 36 -10.30 -5.16 -4.47
C ILE A 36 -11.78 -5.49 -4.30
N LEU A 37 -12.69 -4.64 -4.79
CA LEU A 37 -14.13 -4.87 -4.70
C LEU A 37 -14.55 -6.10 -5.51
N GLY A 38 -13.96 -6.31 -6.69
CA GLY A 38 -14.18 -7.52 -7.49
C GLY A 38 -13.76 -8.80 -6.75
N TRP A 39 -12.60 -8.77 -6.09
CA TRP A 39 -12.12 -9.90 -5.28
C TRP A 39 -13.01 -10.14 -4.04
N LEU A 40 -13.48 -9.09 -3.36
CA LEU A 40 -14.39 -9.21 -2.22
C LEU A 40 -15.76 -9.76 -2.61
N ASN A 41 -16.29 -9.38 -3.77
CA ASN A 41 -17.62 -9.80 -4.23
C ASN A 41 -17.77 -11.31 -4.45
N VAL A 42 -16.66 -12.03 -4.65
CA VAL A 42 -16.68 -13.50 -4.83
C VAL A 42 -16.48 -14.27 -3.54
N GLN A 43 -16.24 -13.60 -2.41
CA GLN A 43 -16.09 -14.23 -1.10
C GLN A 43 -17.45 -14.45 -0.44
N ALA A 44 -17.53 -15.43 0.47
CA ALA A 44 -18.75 -15.64 1.24
C ALA A 44 -19.01 -14.47 2.21
N PRO A 45 -20.27 -14.15 2.55
CA PRO A 45 -20.59 -13.13 3.55
C PRO A 45 -19.89 -13.41 4.88
N ASN A 46 -19.33 -12.36 5.52
CA ASN A 46 -18.63 -12.44 6.81
C ASN A 46 -17.43 -13.41 6.86
N SER A 47 -16.83 -13.74 5.71
CA SER A 47 -15.74 -14.72 5.63
C SER A 47 -14.34 -14.12 5.50
N VAL A 48 -14.23 -12.81 5.27
CA VAL A 48 -12.96 -12.14 5.00
C VAL A 48 -12.46 -11.39 6.23
N LEU A 49 -11.23 -11.66 6.64
CA LEU A 49 -10.56 -10.92 7.70
C LEU A 49 -9.97 -9.61 7.14
N TYR A 50 -10.39 -8.47 7.68
CA TYR A 50 -9.78 -7.18 7.39
C TYR A 50 -8.66 -6.88 8.39
N VAL A 51 -7.47 -6.54 7.89
CA VAL A 51 -6.30 -6.22 8.70
C VAL A 51 -5.74 -4.86 8.27
N SER A 52 -5.60 -3.95 9.23
CA SER A 52 -4.96 -2.65 9.03
C SER A 52 -4.44 -2.12 10.34
N PHE A 53 -3.22 -1.57 10.32
CA PHE A 53 -2.59 -0.95 11.49
C PHE A 53 -2.92 0.55 11.62
N GLY A 54 -3.67 1.12 10.68
CA GLY A 54 -3.99 2.54 10.68
C GLY A 54 -2.81 3.42 10.28
N THR A 55 -2.80 4.68 10.71
CA THR A 55 -1.85 5.70 10.23
C THR A 55 -0.76 6.09 11.23
N LEU A 56 -0.91 5.69 12.50
CA LEU A 56 -0.07 6.18 13.61
C LEU A 56 0.92 5.13 14.13
N THR A 57 0.89 3.92 13.59
CA THR A 57 1.67 2.79 14.09
C THR A 57 2.85 2.51 13.15
N VAL A 58 4.00 2.31 13.77
CA VAL A 58 5.20 1.75 13.14
C VAL A 58 5.32 0.32 13.65
N VAL A 59 5.49 -0.65 12.75
CA VAL A 59 5.55 -2.08 13.09
C VAL A 59 6.87 -2.61 12.55
N SER A 60 7.68 -3.24 13.42
CA SER A 60 8.98 -3.72 12.96
C SER A 60 8.82 -4.76 11.84
N LYS A 61 9.87 -4.94 11.03
CA LYS A 61 9.87 -5.95 9.94
C LYS A 61 9.58 -7.35 10.47
N GLU A 62 10.14 -7.69 11.64
CA GLU A 62 9.94 -8.96 12.31
C GLU A 62 8.48 -9.14 12.74
N GLN A 63 7.87 -8.11 13.33
CA GLN A 63 6.45 -8.14 13.70
C GLN A 63 5.54 -8.28 12.48
N LEU A 64 5.88 -7.59 11.38
CA LEU A 64 5.16 -7.71 10.12
C LEU A 64 5.19 -9.15 9.59
N TRP A 65 6.34 -9.82 9.70
CA TRP A 65 6.50 -11.20 9.26
C TRP A 65 5.73 -12.20 10.13
N GLU A 66 5.71 -12.00 11.45
CA GLU A 66 4.89 -12.83 12.34
C GLU A 66 3.40 -12.71 11.99
N VAL A 67 2.93 -11.49 11.69
CA VAL A 67 1.55 -11.27 11.23
C VAL A 67 1.31 -11.97 9.88
N ALA A 68 2.24 -11.84 8.94
CA ALA A 68 2.16 -12.51 7.64
C ALA A 68 2.03 -14.04 7.81
N TRP A 69 2.90 -14.66 8.59
CA TRP A 69 2.83 -16.10 8.85
C TRP A 69 1.60 -16.51 9.65
N GLY A 70 1.10 -15.65 10.56
CA GLY A 70 -0.17 -15.86 11.24
C GLY A 70 -1.35 -15.91 10.26
N LEU A 71 -1.41 -14.99 9.29
CA LEU A 71 -2.41 -14.97 8.22
C LEU A 71 -2.25 -16.15 7.25
N ALA A 72 -1.02 -16.59 7.01
CA ALA A 72 -0.76 -17.79 6.22
C ALA A 72 -1.30 -19.05 6.94
N LYS A 73 -1.13 -19.15 8.25
CA LYS A 73 -1.58 -20.32 9.03
C LYS A 73 -3.05 -20.30 9.40
N SER A 74 -3.73 -19.14 9.34
CA SER A 74 -5.16 -19.05 9.68
C SER A 74 -6.06 -19.73 8.66
N GLU A 75 -5.57 -19.94 7.42
CA GLU A 75 -6.33 -20.46 6.27
C GLU A 75 -7.57 -19.63 5.87
N LEU A 76 -7.83 -18.51 6.55
CA LEU A 76 -8.94 -17.62 6.26
C LEU A 76 -8.62 -16.72 5.04
N PRO A 77 -9.63 -16.36 4.24
CA PRO A 77 -9.49 -15.25 3.31
C PRO A 77 -9.22 -13.94 4.07
N PHE A 78 -8.32 -13.10 3.55
CA PHE A 78 -7.99 -11.83 4.21
C PHE A 78 -7.72 -10.71 3.22
N LEU A 79 -8.03 -9.49 3.66
CA LEU A 79 -7.65 -8.23 3.03
C LEU A 79 -6.73 -7.46 3.98
N TRP A 80 -5.47 -7.29 3.60
CA TRP A 80 -4.47 -6.65 4.44
C TRP A 80 -3.92 -5.37 3.82
N VAL A 81 -4.04 -4.27 4.53
CA VAL A 81 -3.48 -2.96 4.15
C VAL A 81 -2.12 -2.77 4.83
N VAL A 82 -1.06 -2.67 4.03
CA VAL A 82 0.34 -2.62 4.47
C VAL A 82 0.97 -1.32 3.96
N ARG A 83 1.29 -0.40 4.85
CA ARG A 83 1.77 0.94 4.45
C ARG A 83 3.30 0.93 4.26
N PRO A 84 3.86 1.69 3.29
CA PRO A 84 5.31 1.76 3.08
C PRO A 84 6.10 2.28 4.30
N LYS A 85 5.53 3.23 5.06
CA LYS A 85 6.11 3.75 6.32
C LYS A 85 6.00 2.79 7.51
N LEU A 86 5.41 1.62 7.32
CA LEU A 86 5.25 0.66 8.40
C LEU A 86 6.60 0.07 8.81
N ALA A 87 7.55 -0.03 7.89
CA ALA A 87 8.89 -0.54 8.13
C ALA A 87 9.94 0.55 7.86
N ASP A 88 10.55 1.09 8.92
CA ASP A 88 11.51 2.20 8.94
C ASP A 88 12.80 1.99 8.10
N SER A 89 12.92 0.93 7.29
CA SER A 89 14.17 0.55 6.62
C SER A 89 14.03 0.01 5.19
N ILE A 90 12.84 0.06 4.59
CA ILE A 90 12.60 -0.58 3.29
C ILE A 90 12.67 0.44 2.15
N GLU A 91 13.88 0.94 1.89
CA GLU A 91 14.12 1.65 0.62
C GLU A 91 14.44 0.68 -0.54
N ASN A 92 14.80 -0.59 -0.27
CA ASN A 92 15.20 -1.54 -1.32
C ASN A 92 14.92 -3.03 -1.02
N ASP A 93 14.17 -3.37 0.03
CA ASP A 93 14.01 -4.76 0.47
C ASP A 93 12.61 -5.32 0.17
N VAL A 94 12.51 -6.61 -0.16
CA VAL A 94 11.22 -7.24 -0.45
C VAL A 94 10.43 -7.33 0.86
N LEU A 95 9.29 -6.61 0.96
CA LEU A 95 8.44 -6.53 2.17
C LEU A 95 7.99 -7.89 2.69
N PHE A 96 7.75 -8.84 1.78
CA PHE A 96 7.21 -10.17 2.09
C PHE A 96 8.02 -11.29 1.42
N PRO A 97 8.35 -12.38 2.13
CA PRO A 97 8.97 -13.56 1.53
C PRO A 97 8.12 -14.13 0.37
N GLU A 98 8.76 -14.59 -0.70
CA GLU A 98 8.05 -15.15 -1.86
C GLU A 98 7.18 -16.36 -1.48
N ASP A 99 7.68 -17.21 -0.59
CA ASP A 99 6.95 -18.38 -0.10
C ASP A 99 5.65 -17.98 0.62
N PHE A 100 5.66 -16.86 1.36
CA PHE A 100 4.46 -16.32 1.97
C PHE A 100 3.46 -15.88 0.88
N LEU A 101 3.90 -15.09 -0.10
CA LEU A 101 3.04 -14.62 -1.19
C LEU A 101 2.40 -15.80 -1.94
N ARG A 102 3.19 -16.84 -2.22
CA ARG A 102 2.71 -18.07 -2.86
C ARG A 102 1.68 -18.79 -2.00
N SER A 103 1.88 -18.85 -0.68
CA SER A 103 0.96 -19.53 0.25
C SER A 103 -0.41 -18.85 0.36
N VAL A 104 -0.49 -17.54 0.14
CA VAL A 104 -1.72 -16.76 0.28
C VAL A 104 -2.35 -16.34 -1.04
N ALA A 105 -1.68 -16.57 -2.19
CA ALA A 105 -2.08 -16.06 -3.50
C ALA A 105 -3.55 -16.31 -3.92
N ARG A 106 -4.19 -17.38 -3.42
CA ARG A 106 -5.59 -17.71 -3.76
C ARG A 106 -6.63 -17.07 -2.85
N ARG A 107 -6.22 -16.54 -1.69
CA ARG A 107 -7.12 -16.16 -0.58
C ARG A 107 -6.73 -14.87 0.15
N GLY A 108 -5.55 -14.33 -0.10
CA GLY A 108 -5.07 -13.09 0.48
C GLY A 108 -5.00 -11.99 -0.56
N GLN A 109 -5.60 -10.85 -0.26
CA GLN A 109 -5.42 -9.62 -1.01
C GLN A 109 -4.60 -8.64 -0.16
N ILE A 110 -3.43 -8.24 -0.66
CA ILE A 110 -2.53 -7.29 0.02
C ILE A 110 -2.56 -5.96 -0.74
N VAL A 111 -2.74 -4.86 -0.02
CA VAL A 111 -2.85 -3.50 -0.58
C VAL A 111 -1.81 -2.61 0.08
N GLN A 112 -1.08 -1.82 -0.70
CA GLN A 112 -0.01 -0.93 -0.24
C GLN A 112 -0.32 0.54 -0.49
#